data_AF-A0A2N2I5Q8-F1
#
_entry.id   AF-A0A2N2I5Q8-F1
#
_cell.length_a   1.000
_cell.length_b   1.000
_cell.length_c   1.000
_cell.angle_alpha   90.00
_cell.angle_beta   90.00
_cell.angle_gamma   90.00
#
_symmetry.space_group_name_H-M   'P 1'
#
loop_
_entity.id
_entity.type
_entity.pdbx_description
1 polymer ?
#
loop_
_entity_poly.entity_id
_entity_poly.type
_entity_poly.pdbx_seq_one_letter_code
_entity_poly.pdbx_strand_id
1 'polypeptide(L)'
;MSADLDPISKPSAKTRLAVKTRRRIHLRGVVRVLAYCMVVSLVLGGLSIRSAWGSFKDSALVMGRQLASFGDLEGRIHRVRLNGEPIYVTSAVTKAPVGEVLGRFETLCRQNAGGLDKMFEELPANLKDEFQQVDGTSGIGIIRNQDGAEGMVACLAQEPLDGWENLPSRIEQFMGSGDLTHVGDLRYVYAKETGEGRTHVITVWTDGPFNLFNVAPMDGQEAPGSDSPNAPRPEDAVRLLSATVEGAPYAVRIYDSG
;
A
#
# COMPACT_ATOMS: atom_id res chain seq x y z
N MET A 1 -31.58 30.22 -63.98
CA MET A 1 -30.15 29.92 -63.80
C MET A 1 -30.04 28.78 -62.80
N SER A 2 -30.18 27.55 -63.27
CA SER A 2 -29.84 26.36 -62.48
C SER A 2 -28.45 25.92 -62.90
N ALA A 3 -27.52 25.92 -61.95
CA ALA A 3 -26.21 25.33 -62.12
C ALA A 3 -26.35 23.81 -61.97
N ASP A 4 -26.01 23.10 -63.04
CA ASP A 4 -25.80 21.65 -63.06
C ASP A 4 -24.67 21.29 -62.08
N LEU A 5 -24.98 20.39 -61.14
CA LEU A 5 -24.00 19.79 -60.25
C LEU A 5 -23.40 18.56 -60.95
N ASP A 6 -22.12 18.65 -61.30
CA ASP A 6 -21.33 17.55 -61.86
C ASP A 6 -21.27 16.33 -60.91
N PRO A 7 -21.38 15.09 -61.43
CA PRO A 7 -21.29 13.89 -60.62
C PRO A 7 -19.85 13.62 -60.16
N ILE A 8 -19.67 13.57 -58.84
CA ILE A 8 -18.41 13.23 -58.16
C ILE A 8 -17.84 11.91 -58.70
N SER A 9 -16.74 12.02 -59.42
CA SER A 9 -15.90 10.93 -59.92
C SER A 9 -15.52 9.96 -58.80
N LYS A 10 -16.02 8.72 -58.87
CA LYS A 10 -15.66 7.66 -57.92
C LYS A 10 -14.20 7.26 -58.13
N PRO A 11 -13.37 7.20 -57.07
CA PRO A 11 -11.95 6.87 -57.21
C PRO A 11 -11.75 5.44 -57.73
N SER A 12 -10.80 5.32 -58.67
CA SER A 12 -10.37 4.09 -59.34
C SER A 12 -9.95 2.98 -58.36
N ALA A 13 -10.19 1.72 -58.75
CA ALA A 13 -9.88 0.52 -57.97
C ALA A 13 -8.39 0.43 -57.57
N LYS A 14 -7.48 0.96 -58.40
CA LYS A 14 -6.03 1.02 -58.09
C LYS A 14 -5.73 1.94 -56.92
N THR A 15 -6.44 3.07 -56.81
CA THR A 15 -6.31 4.03 -55.71
C THR A 15 -6.82 3.43 -54.38
N ARG A 16 -7.86 2.59 -54.42
CA ARG A 16 -8.40 1.91 -53.22
C ARG A 16 -7.47 0.83 -52.67
N LEU A 17 -6.77 0.10 -53.54
CA LEU A 17 -5.79 -0.92 -53.15
C LEU A 17 -4.55 -0.29 -52.51
N ALA A 18 -4.00 0.79 -53.08
CA ALA A 18 -2.85 1.49 -52.53
C ALA A 18 -3.13 2.08 -51.12
N VAL A 19 -4.31 2.64 -50.91
CA VAL A 19 -4.75 3.14 -49.58
C VAL A 19 -4.88 1.99 -48.57
N LYS A 20 -5.43 0.84 -48.96
CA LYS A 20 -5.59 -0.33 -48.08
C LYS A 20 -4.25 -0.94 -47.64
N THR A 21 -3.27 -0.97 -48.55
CA THR A 21 -1.92 -1.48 -48.25
C THR A 21 -1.14 -0.53 -47.36
N ARG A 22 -1.20 0.80 -47.61
CA ARG A 22 -0.57 1.82 -46.77
C ARG A 22 -1.13 1.83 -45.34
N ARG A 23 -2.45 1.60 -45.18
CA ARG A 23 -3.12 1.48 -43.87
C ARG A 23 -2.66 0.25 -43.08
N ARG A 24 -2.44 -0.90 -43.74
CA ARG A 24 -1.91 -2.12 -43.10
C ARG A 24 -0.47 -1.97 -42.63
N ILE A 25 0.36 -1.25 -43.39
CA ILE A 25 1.76 -0.99 -43.01
C ILE A 25 1.82 -0.06 -41.79
N HIS A 26 1.01 1.01 -41.76
CA HIS A 26 0.90 1.87 -40.60
C HIS A 26 0.34 1.16 -39.36
N LEU A 27 -0.66 0.29 -39.50
CA LEU A 27 -1.23 -0.46 -38.38
C LEU A 27 -0.21 -1.38 -37.71
N ARG A 28 0.63 -2.06 -38.51
CA ARG A 28 1.73 -2.91 -37.99
C ARG A 28 2.79 -2.11 -37.25
N GLY A 29 3.08 -0.89 -37.72
CA GLY A 29 3.98 0.04 -37.03
C GLY A 29 3.42 0.46 -35.67
N VAL A 30 2.15 0.88 -35.62
CA VAL A 30 1.47 1.33 -34.39
C VAL A 30 1.39 0.21 -33.35
N VAL A 31 1.04 -1.01 -33.75
CA VAL A 31 0.97 -2.17 -32.82
C VAL A 31 2.33 -2.47 -32.19
N ARG A 32 3.42 -2.39 -32.97
CA ARG A 32 4.78 -2.60 -32.43
C ARG A 32 5.16 -1.53 -31.41
N VAL A 33 4.86 -0.27 -31.69
CA VAL A 33 5.15 0.83 -30.76
C VAL A 33 4.33 0.67 -29.48
N LEU A 34 3.04 0.36 -29.58
CA LEU A 34 2.19 0.11 -28.40
C LEU A 34 2.70 -1.08 -27.57
N ALA A 35 3.12 -2.17 -28.21
CA ALA A 35 3.70 -3.32 -27.51
C ALA A 35 5.00 -2.94 -26.79
N TYR A 36 5.89 -2.19 -27.44
CA TYR A 36 7.12 -1.69 -26.82
C TYR A 36 6.82 -0.76 -25.64
N CYS A 37 5.92 0.20 -25.81
CA CYS A 37 5.51 1.10 -24.74
C CYS A 37 4.90 0.34 -23.57
N MET A 38 4.05 -0.66 -23.83
CA MET A 38 3.46 -1.51 -22.79
C MET A 38 4.54 -2.26 -22.01
N VAL A 39 5.49 -2.91 -22.70
CA VAL A 39 6.59 -3.64 -22.03
C VAL A 39 7.48 -2.70 -21.22
N VAL A 40 7.86 -1.55 -21.78
CA VAL A 40 8.67 -0.56 -21.07
C VAL A 40 7.92 -0.01 -19.85
N SER A 41 6.64 0.33 -19.98
CA SER A 41 5.82 0.78 -18.85
C SER A 41 5.68 -0.29 -17.78
N LEU A 42 5.52 -1.57 -18.15
CA LEU A 42 5.49 -2.68 -17.20
C LEU A 42 6.82 -2.88 -16.47
N VAL A 43 7.94 -2.80 -17.20
CA VAL A 43 9.28 -2.93 -16.60
C VAL A 43 9.58 -1.75 -15.67
N LEU A 44 9.36 -0.51 -16.13
CA LEU A 44 9.57 0.68 -15.31
C LEU A 44 8.61 0.73 -14.12
N GLY A 45 7.35 0.35 -14.33
CA GLY A 45 6.36 0.20 -13.26
C GLY A 45 6.79 -0.83 -12.23
N GLY A 46 7.20 -2.02 -12.67
CA GLY A 46 7.69 -3.09 -11.79
C GLY A 46 8.93 -2.68 -10.98
N LEU A 47 9.90 -2.01 -11.62
CA LEU A 47 11.10 -1.50 -10.94
C LEU A 47 10.75 -0.42 -9.90
N SER A 48 9.83 0.49 -10.24
CA SER A 48 9.37 1.56 -9.34
C SER A 48 8.67 0.97 -8.12
N ILE A 49 7.79 -0.02 -8.33
CA ILE A 49 7.13 -0.77 -7.25
C ILE A 49 8.19 -1.41 -6.34
N ARG A 50 9.17 -2.15 -6.89
CA ARG A 50 10.22 -2.78 -6.06
C ARG A 50 10.99 -1.76 -5.22
N SER A 51 11.33 -0.60 -5.78
CA SER A 51 12.05 0.44 -5.04
C SER A 51 11.23 1.06 -3.91
N ALA A 52 9.95 1.35 -4.17
CA ALA A 52 9.03 1.89 -3.17
C ALA A 52 8.83 0.91 -1.99
N TRP A 53 8.75 -0.39 -2.29
CA TRP A 53 8.61 -1.44 -1.28
C TRP A 53 9.84 -1.57 -0.35
N GLY A 54 11.05 -1.33 -0.86
CA GLY A 54 12.26 -1.31 -0.04
C GLY A 54 12.20 -0.20 1.01
N SER A 55 11.94 1.04 0.58
CA SER A 55 11.81 2.20 1.47
C SER A 55 10.67 2.05 2.49
N PHE A 56 9.59 1.38 2.10
CA PHE A 56 8.45 1.12 2.98
C PHE A 56 8.81 0.19 4.15
N LYS A 57 9.61 -0.86 3.91
CA LYS A 57 10.01 -1.82 4.96
C LYS A 57 10.83 -1.15 6.05
N ASP A 58 11.80 -0.32 5.68
CA ASP A 58 12.65 0.38 6.65
C ASP A 58 11.82 1.40 7.44
N SER A 59 10.93 2.11 6.78
CA SER A 59 10.00 3.06 7.40
C SER A 59 9.04 2.35 8.37
N ALA A 60 8.54 1.17 7.99
CA ALA A 60 7.66 0.37 8.83
C ALA A 60 8.36 -0.12 10.09
N LEU A 61 9.64 -0.50 10.03
CA LEU A 61 10.43 -0.85 11.22
C LEU A 61 10.73 0.38 12.10
N VAL A 62 11.01 1.54 11.51
CA VAL A 62 11.15 2.80 12.25
C VAL A 62 9.86 3.13 13.01
N MET A 63 8.71 3.03 12.35
CA MET A 63 7.40 3.23 12.98
C MET A 63 7.17 2.24 14.12
N GLY A 64 7.47 0.95 13.92
CA GLY A 64 7.38 -0.07 14.96
C GLY A 64 8.23 0.26 16.20
N ARG A 65 9.48 0.69 16.00
CA ARG A 65 10.38 1.14 17.07
C ARG A 65 9.86 2.39 17.80
N GLN A 66 9.31 3.36 17.07
CA GLN A 66 8.69 4.53 17.68
C GLN A 66 7.45 4.15 18.49
N LEU A 67 6.63 3.24 17.99
CA LEU A 67 5.48 2.73 18.73
C LEU A 67 5.91 1.94 19.98
N ALA A 68 7.05 1.25 19.93
CA ALA A 68 7.62 0.52 21.06
C ALA A 68 8.02 1.43 22.22
N SER A 69 8.31 2.69 21.93
CA SER A 69 8.56 3.70 22.97
C SER A 69 7.33 3.97 23.83
N PHE A 70 6.12 3.64 23.35
CA PHE A 70 4.90 3.63 24.17
C PHE A 70 4.79 2.36 25.05
N GLY A 71 5.91 1.68 25.33
CA GLY A 71 5.99 0.37 26.00
C GLY A 71 5.21 0.26 27.32
N ASP A 72 4.96 1.35 28.03
CA ASP A 72 4.15 1.37 29.27
C ASP A 72 2.64 1.14 29.05
N LEU A 73 2.19 0.92 27.81
CA LEU A 73 0.79 0.66 27.46
C LEU A 73 0.42 -0.85 27.47
N GLU A 74 1.15 -1.68 28.19
CA GLU A 74 0.93 -3.13 28.23
C GLU A 74 -0.50 -3.51 28.68
N GLY A 75 -1.11 -4.46 27.97
CA GLY A 75 -2.35 -5.12 28.38
C GLY A 75 -3.64 -4.33 28.16
N ARG A 76 -3.59 -3.13 27.56
CA ARG A 76 -4.78 -2.34 27.21
C ARG A 76 -4.77 -1.94 25.74
N ILE A 77 -5.96 -1.90 25.16
CA ILE A 77 -6.18 -1.36 23.82
C ILE A 77 -6.29 0.16 23.95
N HIS A 78 -5.41 0.87 23.26
CA HIS A 78 -5.41 2.33 23.22
C HIS A 78 -5.86 2.80 21.85
N ARG A 79 -6.80 3.76 21.82
CA ARG A 79 -7.15 4.47 20.61
C ARG A 79 -6.20 5.65 20.45
N VAL A 80 -5.51 5.71 19.32
CA VAL A 80 -4.54 6.75 18.99
C VAL A 80 -5.01 7.48 17.73
N ARG A 81 -4.92 8.79 17.73
CA ARG A 81 -5.13 9.62 16.54
C ARG A 81 -3.78 9.87 15.89
N LEU A 82 -3.53 9.23 14.76
CA LEU A 82 -2.35 9.41 13.94
C LEU A 82 -2.71 10.34 12.79
N ASN A 83 -2.18 11.57 12.81
CA ASN A 83 -2.52 12.64 11.88
C ASN A 83 -4.05 12.88 11.78
N GLY A 84 -4.77 12.71 12.89
CA GLY A 84 -6.23 12.81 12.95
C GLY A 84 -6.98 11.49 12.64
N GLU A 85 -6.32 10.53 12.00
CA GLU A 85 -6.92 9.24 11.67
C GLU A 85 -6.90 8.28 12.88
N PRO A 86 -7.99 7.53 13.13
CA PRO A 86 -8.07 6.62 14.26
C PRO A 86 -7.33 5.32 13.97
N ILE A 87 -6.40 4.96 14.86
CA ILE A 87 -5.82 3.63 14.95
C ILE A 87 -6.00 3.08 16.37
N TYR A 88 -5.90 1.77 16.49
CA TYR A 88 -5.83 1.08 17.76
C TYR A 88 -4.46 0.48 17.92
N VAL A 89 -3.90 0.60 19.12
CA VAL A 89 -2.59 0.07 19.47
C VAL A 89 -2.73 -0.77 20.72
N THR A 90 -2.11 -1.96 20.72
CA THR A 90 -1.91 -2.75 21.94
C THR A 90 -0.46 -3.19 22.02
N SER A 91 0.01 -3.41 23.26
CA SER A 91 1.35 -3.86 23.60
C SER A 91 1.25 -5.08 24.50
N ALA A 92 2.07 -6.11 24.22
CA ALA A 92 2.18 -7.30 25.03
C ALA A 92 3.61 -7.85 25.01
N VAL A 93 3.99 -8.55 26.09
CA VAL A 93 5.27 -9.27 26.15
C VAL A 93 5.00 -10.78 26.25
N THR A 94 5.72 -11.56 25.45
CA THR A 94 5.60 -13.02 25.39
C THR A 94 6.95 -13.70 25.52
N LYS A 95 6.95 -14.99 25.87
CA LYS A 95 8.16 -15.84 25.88
C LYS A 95 8.44 -16.49 24.52
N ALA A 96 7.50 -16.39 23.57
CA ALA A 96 7.69 -16.94 22.24
C ALA A 96 8.76 -16.14 21.47
N PRO A 97 9.61 -16.78 20.67
CA PRO A 97 10.60 -16.08 19.85
C PRO A 97 9.91 -15.23 18.77
N VAL A 98 10.57 -14.14 18.35
CA VAL A 98 10.07 -13.18 17.33
C VAL A 98 9.51 -13.88 16.11
N GLY A 99 10.25 -14.85 15.54
CA GLY A 99 9.83 -15.56 14.33
C GLY A 99 8.51 -16.32 14.51
N GLU A 100 8.28 -16.93 15.67
CA GLU A 100 7.05 -17.66 15.99
C GLU A 100 5.88 -16.68 16.17
N VAL A 101 6.09 -15.57 16.86
CA VAL A 101 5.07 -14.52 17.01
C VAL A 101 4.61 -14.02 15.65
N LEU A 102 5.56 -13.59 14.81
CA LEU A 102 5.26 -13.07 13.48
C LEU A 102 4.58 -14.15 12.61
N GLY A 103 4.99 -15.42 12.71
CA GLY A 103 4.36 -16.54 11.98
C GLY A 103 2.90 -16.75 12.35
N ARG A 104 2.54 -16.60 13.63
CA ARG A 104 1.13 -16.64 14.07
C ARG A 104 0.31 -15.51 13.45
N PHE A 105 0.84 -14.29 13.43
CA PHE A 105 0.13 -13.15 12.83
C PHE A 105 0.04 -13.22 11.30
N GLU A 106 1.07 -13.72 10.63
CA GLU A 106 1.01 -14.01 9.19
C GLU A 106 -0.09 -15.03 8.87
N THR A 107 -0.26 -16.04 9.72
CA THR A 107 -1.34 -17.03 9.58
C THR A 107 -2.72 -16.38 9.75
N LEU A 108 -2.89 -15.50 10.74
CA LEU A 108 -4.13 -14.72 10.92
C LEU A 108 -4.38 -13.78 9.73
N CYS A 109 -3.35 -13.17 9.17
CA CYS A 109 -3.46 -12.36 7.96
C CYS A 109 -3.97 -13.20 6.79
N ARG A 110 -3.42 -14.39 6.55
CA ARG A 110 -3.89 -15.29 5.48
C ARG A 110 -5.36 -15.68 5.66
N GLN A 111 -5.75 -16.06 6.87
CA GLN A 111 -7.13 -16.43 7.18
C GLN A 111 -8.14 -15.30 6.92
N ASN A 112 -7.72 -14.05 7.08
CA ASN A 112 -8.57 -12.86 6.91
C ASN A 112 -8.26 -12.08 5.62
N ALA A 113 -7.54 -12.67 4.65
CA ALA A 113 -7.15 -12.01 3.40
C ALA A 113 -8.29 -11.94 2.35
N GLY A 114 -9.55 -12.14 2.76
CA GLY A 114 -10.70 -12.09 1.85
C GLY A 114 -10.71 -13.15 0.74
N GLY A 115 -9.89 -14.22 0.85
CA GLY A 115 -9.76 -15.29 -0.15
C GLY A 115 -8.70 -15.04 -1.24
N LEU A 116 -7.96 -13.92 -1.19
CA LEU A 116 -6.89 -13.58 -2.13
C LEU A 116 -5.71 -14.57 -2.06
N ASP A 117 -5.50 -15.18 -0.90
CA ASP A 117 -4.50 -16.22 -0.65
C ASP A 117 -4.80 -17.50 -1.44
N LYS A 118 -6.04 -17.99 -1.39
CA LYS A 118 -6.47 -19.20 -2.13
C LYS A 118 -6.38 -19.01 -3.64
N MET A 119 -6.70 -17.82 -4.11
CA MET A 119 -6.60 -17.48 -5.54
C MET A 119 -5.14 -17.34 -5.99
N PHE A 120 -4.25 -16.84 -5.13
CA PHE A 120 -2.82 -16.88 -5.39
C PHE A 120 -2.30 -18.33 -5.47
N GLU A 121 -2.82 -19.23 -4.64
CA GLU A 121 -2.53 -20.67 -4.70
C GLU A 121 -3.05 -21.35 -5.98
N GLU A 122 -4.02 -20.76 -6.68
CA GLU A 122 -4.51 -21.25 -7.98
C GLU A 122 -3.72 -20.72 -9.18
N LEU A 123 -2.84 -19.73 -8.98
CA LEU A 123 -1.98 -19.21 -10.05
C LEU A 123 -0.99 -20.27 -10.55
N PRO A 124 -0.68 -20.29 -11.86
CA PRO A 124 0.33 -21.19 -12.41
C PRO A 124 1.72 -20.82 -11.85
N ALA A 125 2.56 -21.84 -11.64
CA ALA A 125 3.82 -21.73 -10.90
C ALA A 125 4.76 -20.64 -11.44
N ASN A 126 4.79 -20.44 -12.75
CA ASN A 126 5.60 -19.42 -13.40
C ASN A 126 5.24 -17.98 -13.00
N LEU A 127 3.98 -17.71 -12.66
CA LEU A 127 3.56 -16.41 -12.14
C LEU A 127 3.83 -16.31 -10.63
N LYS A 128 3.65 -17.40 -9.89
CA LYS A 128 3.97 -17.45 -8.46
C LYS A 128 5.44 -17.14 -8.18
N ASP A 129 6.34 -17.73 -8.96
CA ASP A 129 7.78 -17.49 -8.81
C ASP A 129 8.15 -16.02 -9.05
N GLU A 130 7.47 -15.34 -9.98
CA GLU A 130 7.68 -13.92 -10.27
C GLU A 130 7.21 -13.01 -9.13
N PHE A 131 6.10 -13.36 -8.45
CA PHE A 131 5.62 -12.65 -7.26
C PHE A 131 6.39 -13.02 -5.98
N GLN A 132 6.86 -14.27 -5.85
CA GLN A 132 7.66 -14.72 -4.71
C GLN A 132 9.10 -14.15 -4.73
N GLN A 133 9.63 -13.81 -5.91
CA GLN A 133 10.93 -13.15 -6.06
C GLN A 133 10.91 -11.66 -5.66
N VAL A 134 9.75 -11.09 -5.35
CA VAL A 134 9.67 -9.82 -4.63
C VAL A 134 9.88 -10.13 -3.15
N ASP A 135 11.14 -10.06 -2.70
CA ASP A 135 11.55 -10.31 -1.30
C ASP A 135 10.50 -9.79 -0.31
N GLY A 136 10.01 -10.64 0.60
CA GLY A 136 9.14 -10.23 1.72
C GLY A 136 7.62 -10.25 1.49
N THR A 137 7.13 -10.73 0.34
CA THR A 137 5.68 -10.98 0.15
C THR A 137 5.35 -12.46 0.37
N SER A 138 4.65 -12.75 1.46
CA SER A 138 4.16 -14.10 1.82
C SER A 138 2.80 -14.44 1.19
N GLY A 139 2.37 -13.67 0.18
CA GLY A 139 1.07 -13.71 -0.49
C GLY A 139 0.65 -12.33 -1.01
N ILE A 140 -0.49 -12.25 -1.71
CA ILE A 140 -1.09 -10.97 -2.12
C ILE A 140 -1.54 -10.22 -0.86
N GLY A 141 -1.08 -8.99 -0.67
CA GLY A 141 -1.54 -8.11 0.42
C GLY A 141 -0.97 -8.42 1.82
N ILE A 142 0.06 -9.28 1.91
CA ILE A 142 0.78 -9.56 3.16
C ILE A 142 2.25 -9.22 2.99
N ILE A 143 2.73 -8.33 3.85
CA ILE A 143 4.11 -7.89 3.92
C ILE A 143 4.73 -8.49 5.17
N ARG A 144 5.87 -9.16 5.04
CA ARG A 144 6.67 -9.63 6.16
C ARG A 144 8.11 -9.17 6.00
N ASN A 145 8.69 -8.71 7.09
CA ASN A 145 10.12 -8.46 7.17
C ASN A 145 10.63 -8.91 8.53
N GLN A 146 11.80 -9.53 8.59
CA GLN A 146 12.42 -9.94 9.83
C GLN A 146 13.93 -9.77 9.69
N ASP A 147 14.52 -9.07 10.64
CA ASP A 147 15.96 -8.83 10.72
C ASP A 147 16.46 -9.18 12.13
N GLY A 148 17.15 -10.32 12.23
CA GLY A 148 17.70 -10.83 13.49
C GLY A 148 16.67 -10.90 14.62
N ALA A 149 16.81 -9.99 15.58
CA ALA A 149 16.06 -9.90 16.82
C ALA A 149 14.77 -9.05 16.72
N GLU A 150 14.42 -8.52 15.56
CA GLU A 150 13.17 -7.79 15.35
C GLU A 150 12.52 -8.10 13.99
N GLY A 151 11.25 -7.74 13.85
CA GLY A 151 10.55 -7.89 12.59
C GLY A 151 9.11 -7.40 12.65
N MET A 152 8.42 -7.51 11.52
CA MET A 152 7.07 -7.05 11.33
C MET A 152 6.27 -7.96 10.40
N VAL A 153 4.95 -7.92 10.56
CA VAL A 153 3.96 -8.41 9.59
C VAL A 153 2.91 -7.32 9.40
N ALA A 154 2.54 -7.02 8.15
CA ALA A 154 1.48 -6.08 7.81
C ALA A 154 0.55 -6.70 6.77
N CYS A 155 -0.75 -6.53 6.90
CA CYS A 155 -1.72 -6.99 5.91
C CYS A 155 -2.99 -6.14 5.92
N LEU A 156 -3.79 -6.27 4.86
CA LEU A 156 -5.17 -5.77 4.81
C LEU A 156 -6.11 -6.95 5.10
N ALA A 157 -6.81 -6.87 6.24
CA ALA A 157 -7.87 -7.80 6.58
C ALA A 157 -9.16 -7.37 5.87
N GLN A 158 -9.80 -8.29 5.16
CA GLN A 158 -11.05 -8.03 4.43
C GLN A 158 -12.09 -9.09 4.79
N GLU A 159 -13.36 -8.68 4.80
CA GLU A 159 -14.44 -9.65 4.64
C GLU A 159 -14.28 -10.38 3.29
N PRO A 160 -14.76 -11.63 3.17
CA PRO A 160 -14.66 -12.40 1.93
C PRO A 160 -15.13 -11.55 0.75
N LEU A 161 -14.27 -11.42 -0.26
CA LEU A 161 -14.65 -10.73 -1.49
C LEU A 161 -15.78 -11.53 -2.14
N ASP A 162 -16.95 -10.91 -2.33
CA ASP A 162 -17.97 -11.37 -3.27
C ASP A 162 -17.45 -11.18 -4.72
N GLY A 163 -16.43 -11.95 -5.09
CA GLY A 163 -15.82 -11.98 -6.42
C GLY A 163 -14.85 -10.83 -6.76
N TRP A 164 -14.01 -11.06 -7.78
CA TRP A 164 -13.05 -10.08 -8.33
C TRP A 164 -13.71 -8.92 -9.07
N GLU A 165 -15.00 -9.02 -9.38
CA GLU A 165 -15.72 -8.04 -10.21
C GLU A 165 -15.78 -6.65 -9.56
N ASN A 166 -15.76 -6.60 -8.23
CA ASN A 166 -15.81 -5.35 -7.46
C ASN A 166 -14.44 -4.83 -7.03
N LEU A 167 -13.35 -5.55 -7.32
CA LEU A 167 -12.00 -5.12 -6.93
C LEU A 167 -11.55 -3.84 -7.64
N PRO A 168 -11.76 -3.65 -8.96
CA PRO A 168 -11.38 -2.41 -9.65
C PRO A 168 -12.08 -1.18 -9.10
N SER A 169 -13.39 -1.28 -8.81
CA SER A 169 -14.17 -0.15 -8.27
C SER A 169 -13.74 0.21 -6.85
N ARG A 170 -13.39 -0.78 -6.04
CA ARG A 170 -12.80 -0.58 -4.70
C ARG A 170 -11.44 0.10 -4.74
N ILE A 171 -10.57 -0.31 -5.67
CA ILE A 171 -9.27 0.34 -5.89
C ILE A 171 -9.47 1.79 -6.37
N GLU A 172 -10.41 2.02 -7.29
CA GLU A 172 -10.75 3.37 -7.78
C GLU A 172 -11.26 4.26 -6.63
N GLN A 173 -12.14 3.74 -5.78
CA GLN A 173 -12.63 4.46 -4.59
C GLN A 173 -11.48 4.78 -3.63
N PHE A 174 -10.61 3.82 -3.33
CA PHE A 174 -9.42 4.06 -2.51
C PHE A 174 -8.47 5.10 -3.13
N MET A 175 -8.20 5.04 -4.44
CA MET A 175 -7.35 6.03 -5.10
C MET A 175 -7.96 7.44 -5.06
N GLY A 176 -9.29 7.54 -5.10
CA GLY A 176 -10.00 8.81 -5.03
C GLY A 176 -10.13 9.40 -3.63
N SER A 177 -10.33 8.57 -2.61
CA SER A 177 -10.59 9.02 -1.23
C SER A 177 -9.40 8.87 -0.29
N GLY A 178 -8.51 7.91 -0.55
CA GLY A 178 -7.48 7.43 0.38
C GLY A 178 -8.02 6.51 1.48
N ASP A 179 -9.32 6.23 1.52
CA ASP A 179 -9.95 5.47 2.61
C ASP A 179 -9.68 3.96 2.48
N LEU A 180 -8.96 3.40 3.45
CA LEU A 180 -8.60 1.98 3.49
C LEU A 180 -9.81 1.06 3.60
N THR A 181 -10.97 1.50 4.09
CA THR A 181 -12.16 0.64 4.18
C THR A 181 -12.60 0.09 2.82
N HIS A 182 -12.27 0.78 1.73
CA HIS A 182 -12.50 0.30 0.38
C HIS A 182 -11.60 -0.90 0.01
N VAL A 183 -10.47 -1.10 0.68
CA VAL A 183 -9.52 -2.19 0.40
C VAL A 183 -9.21 -3.06 1.63
N GLY A 184 -9.85 -2.83 2.77
CA GLY A 184 -9.69 -3.62 4.00
C GLY A 184 -9.03 -2.88 5.15
N ASP A 185 -9.20 -3.43 6.34
CA ASP A 185 -8.59 -2.88 7.55
C ASP A 185 -7.11 -3.24 7.63
N LEU A 186 -6.27 -2.26 7.94
CA LEU A 186 -4.87 -2.50 8.20
C LEU A 186 -4.70 -3.31 9.50
N ARG A 187 -3.90 -4.37 9.42
CA ARG A 187 -3.36 -5.10 10.57
C ARG A 187 -1.84 -5.05 10.46
N TYR A 188 -1.19 -4.43 11.44
CA TYR A 188 0.26 -4.33 11.52
C TYR A 188 0.73 -4.88 12.85
N VAL A 189 1.81 -5.64 12.82
CA VAL A 189 2.44 -6.23 13.99
C VAL A 189 3.92 -5.97 13.90
N TYR A 190 4.48 -5.47 14.98
CA TYR A 190 5.91 -5.36 15.20
C TYR A 190 6.29 -6.22 16.39
N ALA A 191 7.36 -6.99 16.26
CA ALA A 191 7.88 -7.83 17.31
C ALA A 191 9.38 -7.63 17.45
N LYS A 192 9.85 -7.50 18.69
CA LYS A 192 11.27 -7.33 19.00
C LYS A 192 11.65 -8.10 20.24
N GLU A 193 12.77 -8.80 20.20
CA GLU A 193 13.37 -9.45 21.35
C GLU A 193 13.79 -8.39 22.38
N THR A 194 13.40 -8.61 23.63
CA THR A 194 13.83 -7.82 24.78
C THR A 194 14.98 -8.52 25.48
N GLY A 195 15.62 -7.82 26.44
CA GLY A 195 16.46 -8.51 27.41
C GLY A 195 15.69 -9.66 28.07
N GLU A 196 16.39 -10.76 28.41
CA GLU A 196 15.85 -11.98 29.04
C GLU A 196 15.14 -12.98 28.11
N GLY A 197 15.33 -12.89 26.79
CA GLY A 197 14.76 -13.86 25.83
C GLY A 197 13.23 -13.81 25.75
N ARG A 198 12.65 -12.66 26.07
CA ARG A 198 11.24 -12.35 25.86
C ARG A 198 11.08 -11.55 24.57
N THR A 199 9.87 -11.48 24.04
CA THR A 199 9.52 -10.72 22.85
C THR A 199 8.46 -9.70 23.20
N HIS A 200 8.75 -8.43 22.95
CA HIS A 200 7.78 -7.35 22.98
C HIS A 200 7.07 -7.29 21.64
N VAL A 201 5.74 -7.22 21.70
CA VAL A 201 4.84 -7.29 20.55
C VAL A 201 3.93 -6.07 20.58
N ILE A 202 3.86 -5.38 19.46
CA ILE A 202 2.97 -4.24 19.25
C ILE A 202 2.07 -4.60 18.11
N THR A 203 0.78 -4.47 18.35
CA THR A 203 -0.23 -4.66 17.31
C THR A 203 -0.91 -3.33 17.07
N VAL A 204 -0.97 -2.94 15.80
CA VAL A 204 -1.68 -1.76 15.32
C VAL A 204 -2.77 -2.21 14.35
N TRP A 205 -3.96 -1.64 14.48
CA TRP A 205 -5.00 -1.88 13.49
C TRP A 205 -5.91 -0.68 13.27
N THR A 206 -6.54 -0.66 12.11
CA THR A 206 -7.67 0.23 11.82
C THR A 206 -8.98 -0.51 12.04
N ASP A 207 -10.03 0.26 12.32
CA ASP A 207 -11.41 -0.21 12.37
C ASP A 207 -12.31 0.97 11.95
N GLY A 208 -12.93 0.83 10.78
CA GLY A 208 -13.71 1.89 10.14
C GLY A 208 -12.88 2.86 9.28
N PRO A 209 -13.46 4.03 8.93
CA PRO A 209 -12.87 4.97 7.98
C PRO A 209 -11.45 5.37 8.37
N PHE A 210 -10.53 5.24 7.42
CA PHE A 210 -9.12 5.56 7.65
C PHE A 210 -8.47 6.06 6.36
N ASN A 211 -8.18 7.36 6.31
CA ASN A 211 -7.56 7.96 5.13
C ASN A 211 -6.03 7.80 5.17
N LEU A 212 -5.49 6.87 4.36
CA LEU A 212 -4.04 6.64 4.29
C LEU A 212 -3.27 7.87 3.83
N PHE A 213 -3.86 8.73 2.97
CA PHE A 213 -3.20 9.93 2.48
C PHE A 213 -3.04 11.01 3.55
N ASN A 214 -3.78 10.93 4.66
CA ASN A 214 -3.55 11.79 5.83
C ASN A 214 -2.34 11.31 6.65
N VAL A 215 -2.01 10.03 6.60
CA VAL A 215 -0.91 9.44 7.37
C VAL A 215 0.40 9.51 6.58
N ALA A 216 0.34 9.28 5.28
CA ALA A 216 1.44 9.43 4.34
C ALA A 216 1.03 10.40 3.22
N PRO A 217 1.09 11.72 3.47
CA PRO A 217 0.74 12.72 2.47
C PRO A 217 1.59 12.58 1.22
N MET A 218 0.94 12.64 0.06
CA MET A 218 1.65 12.74 -1.20
C MET A 218 2.25 14.14 -1.37
N ASP A 219 3.32 14.23 -2.15
CA ASP A 219 3.91 15.50 -2.60
C ASP A 219 4.53 16.38 -1.48
N GLY A 220 4.92 15.78 -0.36
CA GLY A 220 5.59 16.49 0.74
C GLY A 220 4.68 17.49 1.47
N GLN A 221 3.36 17.35 1.31
CA GLN A 221 2.40 18.15 2.04
C GLN A 221 2.52 17.91 3.54
N GLU A 222 2.25 18.95 4.32
CA GLU A 222 2.22 18.84 5.77
C GLU A 222 1.14 17.84 6.21
N ALA A 223 1.52 16.90 7.08
CA ALA A 223 0.57 15.98 7.65
C ALA A 223 -0.50 16.73 8.47
N PRO A 224 -1.78 16.29 8.46
CA PRO A 224 -2.81 16.82 9.35
C PRO A 224 -2.48 16.54 10.83
N GLY A 225 -3.19 17.22 11.75
CA GLY A 225 -3.03 17.02 13.20
C GLY A 225 -2.93 18.34 13.97
N SER A 226 -2.31 18.30 15.16
CA SER A 226 -2.13 19.48 16.02
C SER A 226 -0.68 19.64 16.48
N ASP A 227 -0.28 20.88 16.77
CA ASP A 227 0.99 21.17 17.42
C ASP A 227 0.96 20.92 18.93
N SER A 228 2.15 20.93 19.55
CA SER A 228 2.24 20.81 21.00
C SER A 228 1.72 22.09 21.65
N PRO A 229 0.79 22.02 22.62
CA PRO A 229 0.37 23.20 23.36
C PRO A 229 1.47 23.72 24.30
N ASN A 230 2.47 22.90 24.61
CA ASN A 230 3.48 23.16 25.64
C ASN A 230 4.87 23.44 25.06
N ALA A 231 5.08 23.19 23.77
CA ALA A 231 6.37 23.39 23.11
C ALA A 231 6.12 24.03 21.74
N PRO A 232 6.64 25.25 21.49
CA PRO A 232 6.49 25.87 20.19
C PRO A 232 7.18 25.01 19.12
N ARG A 233 6.58 24.99 17.93
CA ARG A 233 7.20 24.38 16.77
C ARG A 233 8.46 25.18 16.38
N PRO A 234 9.55 24.53 15.93
CA PRO A 234 10.67 25.23 15.30
C PRO A 234 10.20 26.07 14.09
N GLU A 235 10.91 27.17 13.82
CA GLU A 235 10.63 28.01 12.64
C GLU A 235 10.77 27.21 11.35
N ASP A 236 9.88 27.48 10.39
CA ASP A 236 9.80 26.82 9.06
C ASP A 236 9.66 25.29 9.07
N ALA A 237 9.39 24.68 10.23
CA ALA A 237 9.27 23.25 10.31
C ALA A 237 7.92 22.73 9.81
N VAL A 238 7.94 21.62 9.08
CA VAL A 238 6.76 20.96 8.53
C VAL A 238 6.45 19.72 9.37
N ARG A 239 5.19 19.55 9.78
CA ARG A 239 4.77 18.36 10.51
C ARG A 239 4.78 17.14 9.60
N LEU A 240 5.54 16.13 9.99
CA LEU A 240 5.54 14.81 9.38
C LEU A 240 4.55 13.87 10.07
N LEU A 241 4.43 13.98 11.41
CA LEU A 241 3.61 13.08 12.21
C LEU A 241 3.08 13.78 13.46
N SER A 242 1.83 13.51 13.79
CA SER A 242 1.20 13.84 15.08
C SER A 242 0.41 12.64 15.55
N ALA A 243 0.85 12.00 16.64
CA ALA A 243 0.13 10.93 17.32
C ALA A 243 -0.34 11.41 18.70
N THR A 244 -1.61 11.20 19.03
CA THR A 244 -2.16 11.49 20.37
C THR A 244 -2.99 10.33 20.87
N VAL A 245 -2.77 9.91 22.12
CA VAL A 245 -3.57 8.84 22.75
C VAL A 245 -4.88 9.43 23.28
N GLU A 246 -6.02 8.91 22.85
CA GLU A 246 -7.32 9.37 23.36
C GLU A 246 -7.45 9.03 24.86
N GLY A 247 -7.83 10.03 25.67
CA GLY A 247 -8.02 9.84 27.11
C GLY A 247 -6.73 9.83 27.95
N ALA A 248 -5.56 10.09 27.36
CA ALA A 248 -4.30 10.17 28.09
C ALA A 248 -3.45 11.38 27.63
N PRO A 249 -2.59 11.95 28.48
CA PRO A 249 -1.75 13.10 28.14
C PRO A 249 -0.50 12.70 27.32
N TYR A 250 -0.56 11.61 26.55
CA TYR A 250 0.55 11.12 25.74
C TYR A 250 0.39 11.56 24.29
N ALA A 251 1.43 12.20 23.75
CA ALA A 251 1.48 12.62 22.37
C ALA A 251 2.91 12.58 21.82
N VAL A 252 3.06 12.23 20.55
CA VAL A 252 4.30 12.31 19.78
C VAL A 252 4.07 13.22 18.59
N ARG A 253 5.01 14.14 18.36
CA ARG A 253 4.98 15.04 17.20
C ARG A 253 6.36 15.04 16.57
N ILE A 254 6.41 14.83 15.27
CA ILE A 254 7.63 14.79 14.49
C ILE A 254 7.51 15.89 13.44
N TYR A 255 8.54 16.72 13.38
CA TYR A 255 8.67 17.81 12.43
C TYR A 255 9.95 17.59 11.62
N ASP A 256 9.90 18.00 10.37
CA ASP A 256 11.08 18.17 9.52
C ASP A 256 11.47 19.64 9.49
N SER A 257 12.76 19.92 9.63
CA SER A 257 13.33 21.26 9.50
C SER A 257 14.48 21.15 8.51
N GLY A 258 14.28 21.70 7.31
CA GLY A 258 15.28 21.71 6.24
C GLY A 258 16.48 22.61 6.53
#